data_AF-A0A661NVM9-F1
#
_entry.id   AF-A0A661NVM9-F1
#
_cell.length_a   1.000
_cell.length_b   1.000
_cell.length_c   1.000
_cell.angle_alpha   90.00
_cell.angle_beta   90.00
_cell.angle_gamma   90.00
#
_symmetry.space_group_name_H-M   'P 1'
#
loop_
_entity.id
_entity.type
_entity.pdbx_description
1 polymer ?
#
loop_
_entity_poly.entity_id
_entity_poly.type
_entity_poly.pdbx_seq_one_letter_code
_entity_poly.pdbx_strand_id
1 'polypeptide(L)'
;MAGKEELPHYKEKQAMLHGKEIRPEQLVEVGKRQLAAGWYSDAIDFFARAEYREGLEQVRRVAIEEGDVFLLRKILRAGAEEADDEQWQRLADNARRLGKLEFAREGYRLAGNRKALDEVDRMINPPPEEPVEASYDEE
;
A
#
# COMPACT_ATOMS: atom_id res chain seq x y z
N MET A 1 -21.55 13.09 6.63
CA MET A 1 -20.92 13.55 5.38
C MET A 1 -20.06 14.77 5.72
N ALA A 2 -18.86 14.56 6.26
CA ALA A 2 -17.87 15.63 6.48
C ALA A 2 -16.65 15.25 5.62
N GLY A 3 -16.27 16.07 4.65
CA GLY A 3 -15.02 16.81 4.79
C GLY A 3 -14.22 16.87 3.47
N LYS A 4 -14.89 17.10 2.34
CA LYS A 4 -14.17 17.44 1.08
C LYS A 4 -13.76 18.91 1.02
N GLU A 5 -14.32 19.77 1.87
CA GLU A 5 -14.11 21.23 1.83
C GLU A 5 -12.94 21.75 2.69
N GLU A 6 -12.31 20.92 3.53
CA GLU A 6 -11.26 21.37 4.47
C GLU A 6 -9.82 21.01 4.05
N LEU A 7 -9.63 20.35 2.91
CA LEU A 7 -8.32 19.89 2.48
C LEU A 7 -7.73 20.83 1.41
N PRO A 8 -6.45 21.24 1.52
CA PRO A 8 -5.85 22.18 0.59
C PRO A 8 -5.98 21.69 -0.85
N HIS A 9 -6.35 22.60 -1.76
CA HIS A 9 -6.45 22.27 -3.18
C HIS A 9 -5.05 22.02 -3.78
N TYR A 10 -4.94 21.30 -4.90
CA TYR A 10 -3.66 20.86 -5.49
C TYR A 10 -2.56 21.95 -5.55
N LYS A 11 -2.92 23.18 -5.93
CA LYS A 11 -1.98 24.32 -6.00
C LYS A 11 -1.45 24.75 -4.63
N GLU A 12 -2.30 24.73 -3.61
CA GLU A 12 -1.92 25.05 -2.23
C GLU A 12 -1.03 23.95 -1.65
N LYS A 13 -1.34 22.67 -1.92
CA LYS A 13 -0.46 21.55 -1.55
C LYS A 13 0.95 21.71 -2.14
N GLN A 14 1.04 22.03 -3.43
CA GLN A 14 2.32 22.24 -4.11
C GLN A 14 3.09 23.45 -3.55
N ALA A 15 2.40 24.57 -3.31
CA ALA A 15 3.00 25.72 -2.66
C ALA A 15 3.51 25.37 -1.25
N MET A 16 2.80 24.50 -0.53
CA MET A 16 3.22 24.08 0.79
C MET A 16 4.44 23.13 0.78
N LEU A 17 4.42 22.15 -0.11
CA LEU A 17 5.49 21.16 -0.25
C LEU A 17 6.78 21.73 -0.85
N HIS A 18 6.75 22.92 -1.46
CA HIS A 18 7.93 23.52 -2.09
C HIS A 18 8.26 24.92 -1.57
N GLY A 19 7.40 25.52 -0.74
CA GLY A 19 7.62 26.82 -0.11
C GLY A 19 8.77 26.79 0.90
N LYS A 20 9.65 27.80 0.84
CA LYS A 20 10.85 27.92 1.69
C LYS A 20 10.57 28.29 3.15
N GLU A 21 9.39 28.83 3.47
CA GLU A 21 9.08 29.38 4.79
C GLU A 21 8.16 28.51 5.66
N ILE A 22 7.81 27.30 5.22
CA ILE A 22 6.86 26.48 5.96
C ILE A 22 7.55 25.74 7.09
N ARG A 23 7.03 25.93 8.30
CA ARG A 23 7.52 25.28 9.50
C ARG A 23 7.14 23.79 9.49
N PRO A 24 8.02 22.87 9.92
CA PRO A 24 7.74 21.43 9.95
C PRO A 24 6.43 21.08 10.65
N GLU A 25 6.05 21.80 11.72
CA GLU A 25 4.83 21.55 12.48
C GLU A 25 3.55 21.76 11.66
N GLN A 26 3.57 22.74 10.73
CA GLN A 26 2.44 22.98 9.83
C GLN A 26 2.29 21.86 8.81
N LEU A 27 3.40 21.30 8.33
CA LEU A 27 3.39 20.15 7.43
C LEU A 27 2.86 18.91 8.15
N VAL A 28 3.27 18.68 9.41
CA VAL A 28 2.74 17.58 10.24
C VAL A 28 1.22 17.68 10.40
N GLU A 29 0.71 18.86 10.73
CA GLU A 29 -0.73 19.07 10.93
C GLU A 29 -1.52 18.81 9.64
N VAL A 30 -1.04 19.27 8.49
CA VAL A 30 -1.68 18.98 7.19
C VAL A 30 -1.61 17.48 6.87
N GLY A 31 -0.46 16.84 7.10
CA GLY A 31 -0.31 15.40 6.90
C GLY A 31 -1.26 14.58 7.79
N LYS A 32 -1.47 14.99 9.05
CA LYS A 32 -2.43 14.35 9.97
C LYS A 32 -3.87 14.44 9.47
N ARG A 33 -4.26 15.60 8.92
CA ARG A 33 -5.60 15.78 8.31
C ARG A 33 -5.78 14.91 7.08
N GLN A 34 -4.75 14.81 6.24
CA GLN A 34 -4.76 13.94 5.07
C GLN A 34 -4.84 12.47 5.45
N LEU A 35 -4.08 12.04 6.46
CA LEU A 35 -4.15 10.69 7.03
C LEU A 35 -5.57 10.38 7.52
N ALA A 36 -6.17 11.27 8.30
CA ALA A 36 -7.54 11.11 8.81
C ALA A 36 -8.61 11.06 7.69
N ALA A 37 -8.34 11.71 6.55
CA ALA A 37 -9.21 11.71 5.38
C ALA A 37 -8.97 10.53 4.41
N GLY A 38 -8.03 9.62 4.72
CA GLY A 38 -7.67 8.50 3.84
C GLY A 38 -6.77 8.90 2.66
N TRP A 39 -6.21 10.10 2.65
CA TRP A 39 -5.33 10.60 1.58
C TRP A 39 -3.87 10.23 1.88
N TYR A 40 -3.62 8.94 2.01
CA TYR A 40 -2.34 8.40 2.51
C TYR A 40 -1.14 8.80 1.66
N SER A 41 -1.31 8.81 0.32
CA SER A 41 -0.25 9.20 -0.59
C SER A 41 0.20 10.64 -0.35
N ASP A 42 -0.75 11.58 -0.22
CA ASP A 42 -0.42 12.97 0.11
C ASP A 42 0.20 13.07 1.51
N ALA A 43 -0.36 12.36 2.49
CA ALA A 43 0.12 12.40 3.88
C ALA A 43 1.60 12.02 3.97
N ILE A 44 2.05 11.03 3.19
CA ILE A 44 3.47 10.65 3.09
C ILE A 44 4.33 11.81 2.62
N ASP A 45 3.90 12.56 1.61
CA ASP A 45 4.69 13.68 1.06
C ASP A 45 4.88 14.78 2.12
N PHE A 46 3.84 15.06 2.90
CA PHE A 46 3.89 16.02 4.00
C PHE A 46 4.73 15.53 5.18
N PHE A 47 4.57 14.27 5.60
CA PHE A 47 5.36 13.70 6.70
C PHE A 47 6.83 13.54 6.34
N ALA A 48 7.16 13.12 5.12
CA ALA A 48 8.53 13.02 4.65
C ALA A 48 9.21 14.39 4.61
N ARG A 49 8.53 15.42 4.10
CA ARG A 49 9.05 16.79 4.10
C ARG A 49 9.24 17.35 5.51
N ALA A 50 8.40 16.96 6.46
CA ALA A 50 8.49 17.36 7.86
C ALA A 50 9.46 16.49 8.68
N GLU A 51 10.09 15.48 8.08
CA GLU A 51 10.88 14.45 8.78
C GLU A 51 10.12 13.75 9.93
N TYR A 52 8.79 13.69 9.83
CA TYR A 52 7.91 13.19 10.88
C TYR A 52 7.74 11.67 10.78
N ARG A 53 8.70 10.94 11.37
CA ARG A 53 8.77 9.48 11.34
C ARG A 53 7.54 8.78 11.90
N GLU A 54 6.94 9.32 12.97
CA GLU A 54 5.75 8.74 13.58
C GLU A 54 4.56 8.73 12.60
N GLY A 55 4.39 9.80 11.80
CA GLY A 55 3.36 9.86 10.77
C GLY A 55 3.59 8.86 9.64
N LEU A 56 4.85 8.70 9.20
CA LEU A 56 5.20 7.67 8.21
C LEU A 56 4.92 6.26 8.73
N GLU A 57 5.18 6.00 10.02
CA GLU A 57 4.89 4.70 10.65
C GLU A 57 3.39 4.43 10.79
N GLN A 58 2.57 5.46 11.04
CA GLN A 58 1.11 5.33 11.01
C GLN A 58 0.62 4.94 9.61
N VAL A 59 1.13 5.60 8.56
CA VAL A 59 0.78 5.23 7.17
C VAL A 59 1.30 3.83 6.82
N ARG A 60 2.46 3.41 7.38
CA ARG A 60 3.02 2.06 7.15
C ARG A 60 2.04 0.99 7.64
N ARG A 61 1.51 1.15 8.85
CA ARG A 61 0.53 0.21 9.41
C ARG A 61 -0.70 0.09 8.52
N VAL A 62 -1.23 1.21 8.05
CA VAL A 62 -2.35 1.22 7.08
C VAL A 62 -1.98 0.48 5.79
N ALA A 63 -0.80 0.74 5.21
CA ALA A 63 -0.35 0.06 4.00
C ALA A 63 -0.26 -1.47 4.17
N ILE A 64 0.23 -1.93 5.32
CA ILE A 64 0.33 -3.36 5.63
C ILE A 64 -1.06 -3.96 5.88
N GLU A 65 -1.94 -3.28 6.63
CA GLU A 65 -3.29 -3.75 6.94
C GLU A 65 -4.20 -3.81 5.70
N GLU A 66 -4.07 -2.85 4.81
CA GLU A 66 -4.85 -2.79 3.56
C GLU A 66 -4.22 -3.60 2.42
N GLY A 67 -3.02 -4.15 2.63
CA GLY A 67 -2.31 -4.90 1.60
C GLY A 67 -1.85 -4.03 0.42
N ASP A 68 -1.51 -2.76 0.65
CA ASP A 68 -1.12 -1.81 -0.41
C ASP A 68 0.41 -1.73 -0.58
N VAL A 69 0.91 -2.50 -1.55
CA VAL A 69 2.34 -2.52 -1.89
C VAL A 69 2.84 -1.16 -2.38
N PHE A 70 2.04 -0.43 -3.15
CA PHE A 70 2.46 0.86 -3.69
C PHE A 70 2.64 1.89 -2.59
N LEU A 71 1.73 1.90 -1.63
CA LEU A 71 1.78 2.79 -0.49
C LEU A 71 3.01 2.47 0.38
N LEU A 72 3.24 1.19 0.73
CA LEU A 72 4.43 0.80 1.51
C LEU A 72 5.72 1.22 0.79
N ARG A 73 5.84 0.94 -0.51
CA ARG A 73 7.00 1.38 -1.31
C ARG A 73 7.19 2.89 -1.33
N LYS A 74 6.10 3.67 -1.35
CA LYS A 74 6.19 5.13 -1.31
C LYS A 74 6.80 5.58 0.02
N ILE A 75 6.38 5.00 1.14
CA ILE A 75 6.90 5.29 2.48
C ILE A 75 8.40 5.01 2.55
N LEU A 76 8.84 3.85 2.05
CA LEU A 76 10.27 3.48 2.01
C LEU A 76 11.10 4.48 1.19
N ARG A 77 10.61 4.89 0.01
CA ARG A 77 11.26 5.92 -0.82
C ARG A 77 11.27 7.30 -0.17
N ALA A 78 10.33 7.57 0.74
CA ALA A 78 10.25 8.82 1.48
C ALA A 78 11.25 8.90 2.65
N GLY A 79 12.11 7.89 2.83
CA GLY A 79 13.16 7.87 3.85
C GLY A 79 12.78 7.14 5.13
N ALA A 80 11.69 6.36 5.12
CA ALA A 80 11.40 5.43 6.20
C ALA A 80 12.35 4.22 6.19
N GLU A 81 12.46 3.55 7.32
CA GLU A 81 13.24 2.31 7.47
C GLU A 81 12.78 1.23 6.48
N GLU A 82 13.71 0.42 5.96
CA GLU A 82 13.38 -0.68 5.06
C GLU A 82 12.34 -1.62 5.69
N ALA A 83 11.49 -2.23 4.86
CA ALA A 83 10.56 -3.24 5.31
C ALA A 83 11.23 -4.62 5.26
N ASP A 84 11.15 -5.35 6.36
CA ASP A 84 11.65 -6.72 6.46
C ASP A 84 10.69 -7.73 5.77
N ASP A 85 11.17 -8.96 5.63
CA ASP A 85 10.42 -10.04 4.99
C ASP A 85 9.08 -10.31 5.69
N GLU A 86 9.00 -10.12 7.01
CA GLU A 86 7.79 -10.34 7.79
C GLU A 86 6.72 -9.27 7.50
N GLN A 87 7.13 -8.01 7.36
CA GLN A 87 6.25 -6.92 6.98
C GLN A 87 5.71 -7.11 5.56
N TRP A 88 6.56 -7.52 4.61
CA TRP A 88 6.11 -7.85 3.25
C TRP A 88 5.16 -9.04 3.24
N GLN A 89 5.43 -10.07 4.04
CA GLN A 89 4.58 -11.24 4.20
C GLN A 89 3.20 -10.86 4.73
N ARG A 90 3.14 -10.09 5.82
CA ARG A 90 1.87 -9.63 6.42
C ARG A 90 1.05 -8.78 5.45
N LEU A 91 1.71 -7.88 4.71
CA LEU A 91 1.06 -7.07 3.67
C LEU A 91 0.46 -7.99 2.60
N ALA A 92 1.24 -8.95 2.10
CA ALA A 92 0.80 -9.86 1.07
C ALA A 92 -0.39 -10.73 1.52
N ASP A 93 -0.35 -11.24 2.75
CA ASP A 93 -1.43 -12.01 3.36
C ASP A 93 -2.73 -11.19 3.46
N ASN A 94 -2.63 -9.93 3.87
CA ASN A 94 -3.77 -9.01 3.89
C ASN A 94 -4.30 -8.71 2.48
N ALA A 95 -3.41 -8.44 1.51
CA ALA A 95 -3.78 -8.21 0.13
C ALA A 95 -4.52 -9.42 -0.45
N ARG A 96 -4.01 -10.63 -0.22
CA ARG A 96 -4.63 -11.89 -0.65
C ARG A 96 -6.02 -12.06 -0.04
N ARG A 97 -6.14 -11.86 1.28
CA ARG A 97 -7.42 -11.93 2.02
C ARG A 97 -8.46 -10.94 1.49
N LEU A 98 -8.01 -9.78 1.02
CA LEU A 98 -8.87 -8.74 0.43
C LEU A 98 -9.12 -8.94 -1.08
N GLY A 99 -8.60 -10.02 -1.67
CA GLY A 99 -8.74 -10.30 -3.12
C GLY A 99 -7.86 -9.43 -4.03
N LYS A 100 -6.93 -8.65 -3.47
CA LYS A 100 -5.96 -7.82 -4.21
C LYS A 100 -4.79 -8.68 -4.68
N LEU A 101 -5.06 -9.66 -5.55
CA LEU A 101 -4.11 -10.73 -5.87
C LEU A 101 -2.78 -10.22 -6.45
N GLU A 102 -2.79 -9.20 -7.32
CA GLU A 102 -1.55 -8.61 -7.85
C GLU A 102 -0.68 -7.96 -6.76
N PHE A 103 -1.32 -7.38 -5.73
CA PHE A 103 -0.59 -6.79 -4.60
C PHE A 103 -0.06 -7.90 -3.68
N ALA A 104 -0.84 -8.97 -3.47
CA ALA A 104 -0.37 -10.14 -2.74
C ALA A 104 0.84 -10.78 -3.42
N ARG A 105 0.75 -10.98 -4.74
CA ARG A 105 1.82 -11.51 -5.59
C ARG A 105 3.12 -10.73 -5.39
N GLU A 106 3.05 -9.40 -5.54
CA GLU A 106 4.22 -8.55 -5.41
C GLU A 106 4.76 -8.53 -3.96
N GLY A 107 3.89 -8.54 -2.96
CA GLY A 107 4.28 -8.65 -1.56
C GLY A 107 5.00 -9.96 -1.25
N TYR A 108 4.49 -11.11 -1.69
CA TYR A 108 5.16 -12.42 -1.50
C TYR A 108 6.49 -12.50 -2.23
N ARG A 109 6.61 -11.89 -3.41
CA ARG A 109 7.88 -11.78 -4.13
C ARG A 109 8.92 -11.00 -3.33
N LEU A 110 8.52 -9.89 -2.71
CA LEU A 110 9.41 -9.07 -1.88
C LEU A 110 9.76 -9.75 -0.55
N ALA A 111 8.84 -10.52 0.02
CA ALA A 111 9.07 -11.34 1.21
C ALA A 111 9.93 -12.59 0.95
N GLY A 112 10.28 -12.87 -0.32
CA GLY A 112 10.98 -14.11 -0.69
C GLY A 112 10.15 -15.40 -0.53
N ASN A 113 8.84 -15.30 -0.30
CA ASN A 113 7.96 -16.45 -0.06
C ASN A 113 7.53 -17.10 -1.39
N ARG A 114 8.39 -17.95 -1.93
CA ARG A 114 8.16 -18.65 -3.21
C ARG A 114 6.89 -19.49 -3.22
N LYS A 115 6.60 -20.18 -2.11
CA LYS A 115 5.42 -21.04 -2.01
C LYS A 115 4.12 -20.23 -2.13
N ALA A 116 4.01 -19.15 -1.35
CA ALA A 116 2.84 -18.29 -1.39
C ALA A 116 2.70 -17.53 -2.72
N LEU A 117 3.84 -17.17 -3.35
CA LEU A 117 3.87 -16.61 -4.69
C LEU A 117 3.28 -17.58 -5.72
N ASP A 118 3.72 -18.85 -5.73
CA ASP A 118 3.19 -19.88 -6.64
C ASP A 118 1.68 -20.12 -6.43
N GLU A 119 1.22 -20.09 -5.17
CA GLU A 119 -0.20 -20.21 -4.84
C GLU A 119 -1.02 -19.06 -5.42
N VAL A 120 -0.56 -17.80 -5.26
CA VAL A 120 -1.25 -16.63 -5.82
C VAL A 120 -1.19 -16.61 -7.34
N ASP A 121 -0.08 -17.04 -7.94
CA ASP A 121 0.04 -17.12 -9.41
C ASP A 121 -1.00 -18.07 -10.01
N ARG A 122 -1.27 -19.21 -9.35
CA ARG A 122 -2.38 -20.10 -9.73
C ARG A 122 -3.77 -19.51 -9.51
N MET A 123 -3.93 -18.61 -8.55
CA MET A 123 -5.21 -17.90 -8.35
C MET A 123 -5.45 -16.85 -9.43
N ILE A 124 -4.39 -16.16 -9.87
CA ILE A 124 -4.45 -15.15 -10.94
C ILE A 124 -4.66 -15.81 -12.30
N ASN A 125 -3.91 -16.89 -12.55
CA ASN A 125 -3.97 -17.65 -13.80
C ASN A 125 -4.14 -19.15 -13.48
N PRO A 126 -5.37 -19.63 -13.27
CA PRO A 126 -5.62 -21.03 -12.98
C PRO A 126 -5.19 -21.90 -14.17
N PRO A 127 -4.58 -23.08 -13.92
CA PRO A 127 -4.32 -24.02 -14.99
C PRO A 127 -5.64 -24.41 -15.67
N PRO A 128 -5.64 -24.69 -16.99
CA PRO A 128 -6.83 -25.16 -17.67
C PRO A 128 -7.38 -26.40 -16.94
N GLU A 129 -8.70 -26.44 -16.73
CA GLU A 129 -9.35 -27.64 -16.21
C GLU A 129 -9.01 -28.81 -17.15
N GLU A 130 -8.44 -29.88 -16.61
CA GLU A 130 -8.22 -31.09 -17.39
C GLU A 130 -9.59 -31.53 -17.91
N PRO A 131 -9.72 -31.82 -19.22
CA PRO A 131 -10.98 -32.31 -19.75
C PRO A 131 -11.33 -33.57 -18.98
N VAL A 132 -12.46 -33.54 -18.28
CA VAL A 132 -13.11 -34.76 -17.78
C VAL A 132 -13.26 -35.65 -19.01
N GLU A 133 -12.44 -36.71 -19.10
CA GLU A 133 -12.64 -37.76 -20.07
C GLU A 133 -14.08 -38.25 -19.84
N ALA A 134 -14.97 -37.85 -20.73
CA ALA A 134 -16.29 -38.46 -20.81
C ALA A 134 -16.01 -39.94 -21.05
N SER A 135 -16.18 -40.75 -20.02
CA SER A 135 -16.22 -42.20 -20.14
C SER A 135 -17.37 -42.49 -21.11
N TYR A 136 -17.03 -42.68 -22.38
CA TYR A 136 -17.93 -43.32 -23.30
C TYR A 136 -17.98 -44.78 -22.84
N ASP A 137 -18.96 -45.09 -21.99
CA ASP A 137 -19.43 -46.45 -21.85
C ASP A 137 -19.99 -46.85 -23.21
N GLU A 138 -19.17 -47.53 -24.01
CA GLU A 138 -19.62 -48.25 -25.20
C GLU A 138 -20.43 -49.47 -24.72
N GLU A 139 -21.77 -49.39 -24.84
CA GLU A 139 -22.69 -50.53 -24.76
C GLU A 139 -22.63 -51.43 -26.00
#